data_AF-A0A1M5RTK0-F1
#
_entry.id   AF-A0A1M5RTK0-F1
#
_cell.length_a   1.000
_cell.length_b   1.000
_cell.length_c   1.000
_cell.angle_alpha   90.00
_cell.angle_beta   90.00
_cell.angle_gamma   90.00
#
_symmetry.space_group_name_H-M   'P 1'
#
loop_
_entity.id
_entity.type
_entity.pdbx_description
1 polymer ?
#
loop_
_entity_poly.entity_id
_entity_poly.type
_entity_poly.pdbx_seq_one_letter_code
_entity_poly.pdbx_strand_id
1 'polypeptide(L)'
;MLTAIACVICLSLVVYQHLGFPWLLQRWQRRHSVEPLPPEPEQWPSIELVMPAYNEAEQIEAKLINLALLDYPQERLTITVICDGCSDDTPLRAQRRLARLGEQAGHIRLQVMAENQGKVAVLNQALAQSQAEILALTDVSALVSLDALKVAARRFEDAELGVVCGHYHLLNPGSEGEQRYWQYQRRVKQGEAALGAPMGAHGAFYLMRRRWVNPLPADSINDDFLLPMALVQAGHSSCYESRINALELEQASDGQDRQRRRRIGAGNLQQLLRLYPLMHPRFGGIALAFFSGKALRVMMPLLMMATLLLSTLMASQGPLWLVLWLGQLMAYSLALLPRLAPLVAWPNSVNSLNYLVEGHLANLAGMAQYLGLPSLPRGHWRFALVLKLKRGMDLLLSALLLVLTLPLWPLIALAIGLSSPGPILYRQRRVGRMTDSHTELFEMVKLRTMVVDAERHGAVWAGKRDPRITPIGNFLRKTRLDELPQLLNVLKGDMSLVGPRPERPEFYAKLEQAIPFYRERTFGLRPGITGLAQVNQGYDTCIEDVRRKVGFDHRYALSLFSLRSWLWMELQVIFRTVWVMVMGRGQ
;
A
#
# COMPACT_ATOMS: atom_id res chain seq x y z
N MET A 1 -19.17 13.68 31.91
CA MET A 1 -20.34 14.16 31.13
C MET A 1 -19.95 14.61 29.72
N LEU A 2 -19.06 15.60 29.55
CA LEU A 2 -18.63 16.08 28.22
C LEU A 2 -18.01 14.98 27.34
N THR A 3 -17.17 14.11 27.91
CA THR A 3 -16.57 12.95 27.23
C THR A 3 -17.62 11.98 26.70
N ALA A 4 -18.66 11.71 27.48
CA ALA A 4 -19.77 10.85 27.10
C ALA A 4 -20.55 11.42 25.92
N ILE A 5 -20.88 12.72 26.00
CA ILE A 5 -21.60 13.43 24.95
C ILE A 5 -20.78 13.40 23.65
N ALA A 6 -19.48 13.70 23.71
CA ALA A 6 -18.59 13.65 22.56
C ALA A 6 -18.51 12.24 21.94
N CYS A 7 -18.44 11.19 22.77
CA CYS A 7 -18.40 9.80 22.31
C CYS A 7 -19.69 9.43 21.58
N VAL A 8 -20.85 9.81 22.14
CA VAL A 8 -22.16 9.56 21.53
C VAL A 8 -22.31 10.31 20.22
N ILE A 9 -21.89 11.57 20.14
CA ILE A 9 -21.92 12.35 18.90
C ILE A 9 -21.06 11.67 17.83
N CYS A 10 -19.82 11.30 18.14
CA CYS A 10 -18.92 10.64 17.19
C CYS A 10 -19.52 9.32 16.68
N LEU A 11 -19.99 8.47 17.61
CA LEU A 11 -20.64 7.21 17.27
C LEU A 11 -21.90 7.43 16.42
N SER A 12 -22.71 8.43 16.75
CA SER A 12 -23.94 8.75 16.00
C SER A 12 -23.64 9.19 14.57
N LEU A 13 -22.57 9.96 14.35
CA LEU A 13 -22.12 10.35 13.01
C LEU A 13 -21.58 9.15 12.21
N VAL A 14 -20.85 8.23 12.86
CA VAL A 14 -20.40 6.98 12.23
C VAL A 14 -21.61 6.15 11.77
N VAL A 15 -22.58 5.93 12.66
CA VAL A 15 -23.80 5.16 12.37
C VAL A 15 -24.64 5.86 11.29
N TYR A 16 -24.83 7.17 11.41
CA TYR A 16 -25.56 7.97 10.44
C TYR A 16 -24.95 7.85 9.05
N GLN A 17 -23.64 7.96 8.91
CA GLN A 17 -23.01 7.92 7.59
C GLN A 17 -23.14 6.56 6.90
N HIS A 18 -22.99 5.46 7.64
CA HIS A 18 -23.00 4.12 7.07
C HIS A 18 -24.41 3.55 6.89
N LEU A 19 -25.37 3.93 7.74
CA LEU A 19 -26.72 3.37 7.75
C LEU A 19 -27.80 4.44 7.50
N GLY A 20 -27.74 5.55 8.22
CA GLY A 20 -28.77 6.60 8.19
C GLY A 20 -28.87 7.34 6.86
N PHE A 21 -27.75 7.82 6.33
CA PHE A 21 -27.71 8.60 5.09
C PHE A 21 -28.08 7.76 3.85
N PRO A 22 -27.54 6.54 3.63
CA PRO A 22 -27.99 5.69 2.53
C PRO A 22 -29.49 5.36 2.59
N TRP A 23 -30.03 5.15 3.79
CA TRP A 23 -31.47 4.94 3.99
C TRP A 23 -32.30 6.18 3.64
N LEU A 24 -31.82 7.38 4.01
CA LEU A 24 -32.47 8.65 3.68
C LEU A 24 -32.51 8.87 2.15
N LEU A 25 -31.39 8.62 1.47
CA LEU A 25 -31.30 8.69 0.01
C LEU A 25 -32.31 7.75 -0.68
N GLN A 26 -32.42 6.50 -0.21
CA GLN A 26 -33.37 5.54 -0.77
C GLN A 26 -34.82 5.99 -0.63
N ARG A 27 -35.18 6.64 0.49
CA ARG A 27 -36.54 7.17 0.67
C ARG A 27 -36.82 8.37 -0.22
N TRP A 28 -35.82 9.23 -0.40
CA TRP A 28 -35.94 10.42 -1.24
C TRP A 28 -36.05 10.06 -2.73
N GLN A 29 -35.24 9.09 -3.17
CA GLN A 29 -35.27 8.57 -4.54
C GLN A 29 -36.65 8.02 -4.92
N ARG A 30 -37.31 7.26 -4.02
CA ARG A 30 -38.66 6.71 -4.28
C ARG A 30 -39.74 7.76 -4.53
N ARG A 31 -39.49 9.02 -4.15
CA ARG A 31 -40.42 10.13 -4.33
C ARG A 31 -40.12 10.96 -5.58
N HIS A 32 -38.99 10.70 -6.26
CA HIS A 32 -38.57 11.43 -7.46
C HIS A 32 -38.79 10.57 -8.69
N SER A 33 -39.62 11.05 -9.60
CA SER A 33 -39.82 10.50 -10.94
C SER A 33 -38.68 10.94 -11.87
N VAL A 34 -38.32 10.08 -12.83
CA VAL A 34 -37.39 10.46 -13.90
C VAL A 34 -38.09 11.49 -14.78
N GLU A 35 -37.52 12.68 -14.88
CA GLU A 35 -38.06 13.72 -15.76
C GLU A 35 -38.01 13.28 -17.22
N PRO A 36 -39.07 13.56 -18.02
CA PRO A 36 -39.05 13.29 -19.45
C PRO A 36 -37.91 14.05 -20.13
N LEU A 37 -37.44 13.53 -21.26
CA LEU A 37 -36.47 14.27 -22.07
C LEU A 37 -37.19 15.49 -22.69
N PRO A 38 -36.62 16.71 -22.61
CA PRO A 38 -37.11 17.85 -23.39
C PRO A 38 -37.18 17.50 -24.88
N PRO A 39 -37.99 18.17 -25.71
CA PRO A 39 -38.05 17.92 -27.16
C PRO A 39 -36.69 18.10 -27.84
N GLU A 40 -36.60 17.79 -29.13
CA GLU A 40 -35.36 18.08 -29.87
C GLU A 40 -35.26 19.59 -30.13
N PRO A 41 -34.07 20.20 -29.97
CA PRO A 41 -33.88 21.61 -30.22
C PRO A 41 -33.99 21.88 -31.72
N GLU A 42 -34.54 23.05 -32.08
CA GLU A 42 -34.56 23.52 -33.48
C GLU A 42 -33.14 23.67 -34.05
N GLN A 43 -32.18 24.04 -33.19
CA GLN A 43 -30.77 24.17 -33.54
C GLN A 43 -29.89 23.44 -32.51
N TRP A 44 -29.07 22.51 -33.00
CA TRP A 44 -28.12 21.81 -32.15
C TRP A 44 -26.98 22.73 -31.69
N PRO A 45 -26.69 22.81 -30.37
CA PRO A 45 -25.57 23.59 -29.86
C PRO A 45 -24.23 23.01 -30.33
N SER A 46 -23.20 23.84 -30.38
CA SER A 46 -21.84 23.35 -30.61
C SER A 46 -21.30 22.58 -29.40
N ILE A 47 -20.72 21.40 -29.63
CA ILE A 47 -20.10 20.56 -28.61
C ILE A 47 -18.64 20.32 -28.94
N GLU A 48 -17.76 20.56 -27.96
CA GLU A 48 -16.39 20.07 -27.98
C GLU A 48 -16.19 18.98 -26.93
N LEU A 49 -15.76 17.80 -27.37
CA LEU A 49 -15.42 16.68 -26.50
C LEU A 49 -13.89 16.57 -26.39
N VAL A 50 -13.36 16.68 -25.18
CA VAL A 50 -11.93 16.58 -24.91
C VAL A 50 -11.62 15.24 -24.23
N MET A 51 -10.61 14.53 -24.76
CA MET A 51 -10.15 13.24 -24.25
C MET A 51 -8.63 13.25 -24.08
N PRO A 52 -8.11 13.52 -22.87
CA PRO A 52 -6.71 13.30 -22.55
C PRO A 52 -6.37 11.80 -22.52
N ALA A 53 -5.20 11.44 -23.03
CA ALA A 53 -4.70 10.08 -23.08
C ALA A 53 -3.24 10.01 -22.61
N TYR A 54 -2.92 9.06 -21.73
CA TYR A 54 -1.55 8.77 -21.31
C TYR A 54 -1.37 7.27 -21.08
N ASN A 55 -0.61 6.62 -21.95
CA ASN A 55 -0.31 5.19 -21.88
C ASN A 55 -1.55 4.26 -21.86
N GLU A 56 -2.47 4.46 -22.82
CA GLU A 56 -3.76 3.77 -22.93
C GLU A 56 -3.85 2.99 -24.27
N ALA A 57 -2.74 2.41 -24.72
CA ALA A 57 -2.62 1.80 -26.04
C ALA A 57 -3.61 0.63 -26.29
N GLU A 58 -4.09 -0.02 -25.23
CA GLU A 58 -5.00 -1.16 -25.34
C GLU A 58 -6.43 -0.72 -25.70
N GLN A 59 -6.92 0.38 -25.11
CA GLN A 59 -8.31 0.83 -25.24
C GLN A 59 -8.50 1.92 -26.30
N ILE A 60 -7.44 2.67 -26.65
CA ILE A 60 -7.53 3.87 -27.50
C ILE A 60 -8.20 3.60 -28.86
N GLU A 61 -7.95 2.45 -29.49
CA GLU A 61 -8.55 2.14 -30.79
C GLU A 61 -10.05 1.94 -30.71
N ALA A 62 -10.53 1.18 -29.71
CA ALA A 62 -11.95 0.95 -29.49
C ALA A 62 -12.67 2.25 -29.14
N LYS A 63 -12.03 3.09 -28.33
CA LYS A 63 -12.56 4.41 -27.98
C LYS A 63 -12.67 5.34 -29.19
N LEU A 64 -11.67 5.39 -30.06
CA LEU A 64 -11.73 6.22 -31.28
C LEU A 64 -12.84 5.79 -32.25
N ILE A 65 -13.08 4.48 -32.39
CA ILE A 65 -14.22 3.97 -33.16
C ILE A 65 -15.53 4.45 -32.52
N ASN A 66 -15.66 4.31 -31.20
CA ASN A 66 -16.86 4.76 -30.48
C ASN A 66 -17.11 6.26 -30.64
N LEU A 67 -16.06 7.09 -30.58
CA LEU A 67 -16.16 8.53 -30.77
C LEU A 67 -16.59 8.89 -32.20
N ALA A 68 -16.06 8.21 -33.22
CA ALA A 68 -16.46 8.42 -34.61
C ALA A 68 -17.91 8.02 -34.91
N LEU A 69 -18.49 7.13 -34.09
CA LEU A 69 -19.87 6.65 -34.22
C LEU A 69 -20.89 7.48 -33.43
N LEU A 70 -20.46 8.52 -32.70
CA LEU A 70 -21.39 9.35 -31.93
C LEU A 70 -22.39 10.03 -32.87
N ASP A 71 -23.68 9.89 -32.54
CA ASP A 71 -24.78 10.43 -33.32
C ASP A 71 -24.99 11.91 -32.97
N TYR A 72 -24.27 12.78 -33.67
CA TYR A 72 -24.40 14.24 -33.56
C TYR A 72 -24.07 14.93 -34.90
N PRO A 73 -24.65 16.11 -35.21
CA PRO A 73 -24.29 16.84 -36.43
C PRO A 73 -22.79 17.16 -36.50
N GLN A 74 -22.10 16.68 -37.55
CA GLN A 74 -20.64 16.77 -37.66
C GLN A 74 -20.11 18.21 -37.64
N GLU A 75 -20.85 19.15 -38.25
CA GLU A 75 -20.49 20.58 -38.26
C GLU A 75 -20.57 21.24 -36.87
N ARG A 76 -21.25 20.59 -35.92
CA ARG A 76 -21.45 21.06 -34.54
C ARG A 76 -20.65 20.25 -33.52
N LEU A 77 -19.89 19.26 -33.96
CA LEU A 77 -19.09 18.40 -33.10
C LEU A 77 -17.60 18.58 -33.40
N THR A 78 -16.82 18.85 -32.35
CA THR A 78 -15.36 18.74 -32.41
C THR A 78 -14.91 17.79 -31.30
N ILE A 79 -14.02 16.86 -31.63
CA ILE A 79 -13.45 15.91 -30.68
C ILE A 79 -11.95 16.15 -30.64
N THR A 80 -11.42 16.55 -29.49
CA THR A 80 -10.00 16.84 -29.28
C THR A 80 -9.38 15.75 -28.44
N VAL A 81 -8.57 14.89 -29.08
CA VAL A 81 -7.83 13.80 -28.43
C VAL A 81 -6.40 14.26 -28.18
N ILE A 82 -5.94 14.21 -26.94
CA ILE A 82 -4.63 14.75 -26.56
C ILE A 82 -3.78 13.65 -25.93
N CYS A 83 -2.76 13.18 -26.64
CA CYS A 83 -1.75 12.26 -26.12
C CYS A 83 -0.67 13.06 -25.37
N ASP A 84 -0.64 12.95 -24.04
CA ASP A 84 0.17 13.78 -23.14
C ASP A 84 1.51 13.12 -22.79
N GLY A 85 2.49 13.19 -23.70
CA GLY A 85 3.83 12.64 -23.46
C GLY A 85 3.84 11.12 -23.24
N CYS A 86 3.03 10.38 -24.01
CA CYS A 86 2.95 8.92 -23.90
C CYS A 86 4.30 8.25 -24.18
N SER A 87 4.65 7.26 -23.36
CA SER A 87 5.85 6.43 -23.52
C SER A 87 5.59 5.13 -24.27
N ASP A 88 4.33 4.81 -24.53
CA ASP A 88 3.89 3.60 -25.24
C ASP A 88 3.39 3.91 -26.66
N ASP A 89 2.82 2.89 -27.33
CA ASP A 89 2.31 3.01 -28.69
C ASP A 89 0.96 3.75 -28.81
N THR A 90 0.45 4.40 -27.75
CA THR A 90 -0.85 5.10 -27.77
C THR A 90 -0.96 6.07 -28.95
N PRO A 91 0.01 6.98 -29.20
CA PRO A 91 -0.10 7.94 -30.29
C PRO A 91 -0.09 7.28 -31.67
N LEU A 92 0.75 6.25 -31.84
CA LEU A 92 0.87 5.51 -33.10
C LEU A 92 -0.41 4.74 -33.43
N ARG A 93 -1.02 4.08 -32.44
CA ARG A 93 -2.30 3.39 -32.60
C ARG A 93 -3.43 4.35 -32.90
N ALA A 94 -3.47 5.50 -32.22
CA ALA A 94 -4.45 6.55 -32.49
C ALA A 94 -4.36 7.06 -33.93
N GLN A 95 -3.14 7.41 -34.40
CA GLN A 95 -2.90 7.86 -35.78
C GLN A 95 -3.33 6.82 -36.81
N ARG A 96 -2.91 5.55 -36.64
CA ARG A 96 -3.28 4.45 -37.54
C ARG A 96 -4.79 4.23 -37.59
N ARG A 97 -5.47 4.31 -36.44
CA ARG A 97 -6.92 4.11 -36.36
C ARG A 97 -7.67 5.25 -37.04
N LEU A 98 -7.28 6.50 -36.81
CA LEU A 98 -7.88 7.66 -37.47
C LEU A 98 -7.68 7.63 -38.99
N ALA A 99 -6.47 7.25 -39.46
CA ALA A 99 -6.20 7.08 -40.89
C ALA A 99 -7.10 6.03 -41.54
N ARG A 100 -7.44 4.95 -40.83
CA ARG A 100 -8.38 3.91 -41.32
C ARG A 100 -9.83 4.37 -41.34
N LEU A 101 -10.23 5.22 -40.41
CA LEU A 101 -11.60 5.78 -40.36
C LEU A 101 -11.81 6.83 -41.45
N GLY A 102 -10.75 7.51 -41.90
CA GLY A 102 -10.81 8.47 -42.99
C GLY A 102 -11.80 9.61 -42.69
N GLU A 103 -12.69 9.89 -43.64
CA GLU A 103 -13.70 10.96 -43.53
C GLU A 103 -14.66 10.78 -42.35
N GLN A 104 -14.91 9.52 -41.90
CA GLN A 104 -15.77 9.25 -40.74
C GLN A 104 -15.24 9.87 -39.45
N ALA A 105 -13.93 10.14 -39.38
CA ALA A 105 -13.27 10.78 -38.25
C ALA A 105 -12.96 12.27 -38.50
N GLY A 106 -13.58 12.92 -39.50
CA GLY A 106 -13.28 14.32 -39.87
C GLY A 106 -13.49 15.35 -38.74
N HIS A 107 -14.31 15.01 -37.74
CA HIS A 107 -14.56 15.82 -36.55
C HIS A 107 -13.59 15.53 -35.39
N ILE A 108 -12.64 14.59 -35.55
CA ILE A 108 -11.66 14.18 -34.54
C ILE A 108 -10.29 14.78 -34.85
N ARG A 109 -9.75 15.55 -33.89
CA ARG A 109 -8.42 16.15 -33.93
C ARG A 109 -7.52 15.45 -32.93
N LEU A 110 -6.39 14.92 -33.42
CA LEU A 110 -5.37 14.30 -32.58
C LEU A 110 -4.21 15.27 -32.34
N GLN A 111 -3.95 15.58 -31.08
CA GLN A 111 -2.78 16.33 -30.63
C GLN A 111 -1.82 15.36 -29.92
N VAL A 112 -0.55 15.36 -30.31
CA VAL A 112 0.49 14.56 -29.67
C VAL A 112 1.52 15.50 -29.05
N MET A 113 1.70 15.40 -27.74
CA MET A 113 2.66 16.20 -26.98
C MET A 113 3.89 15.35 -26.68
N ALA A 114 5.08 15.96 -26.77
CA ALA A 114 6.34 15.27 -26.55
C ALA A 114 6.62 14.99 -25.06
N GLU A 115 6.19 15.90 -24.18
CA GLU A 115 6.42 15.83 -22.74
C GLU A 115 5.10 15.72 -21.99
N ASN A 116 5.09 14.94 -20.91
CA ASN A 116 3.93 14.80 -20.04
C ASN A 116 3.79 16.03 -19.14
N GLN A 117 2.73 16.81 -19.34
CA GLN A 117 2.40 17.99 -18.55
C GLN A 117 1.39 17.70 -17.44
N GLY A 118 0.71 16.56 -17.52
CA GLY A 118 -0.30 16.09 -16.59
C GLY A 118 -1.72 16.46 -17.02
N LYS A 119 -2.67 15.57 -16.69
CA LYS A 119 -4.10 15.68 -17.09
C LYS A 119 -4.70 17.07 -16.87
N VAL A 120 -4.45 17.70 -15.72
CA VAL A 120 -5.01 19.03 -15.39
C VAL A 120 -4.46 20.13 -16.31
N ALA A 121 -3.16 20.12 -16.61
CA ALA A 121 -2.56 21.10 -17.50
C ALA A 121 -3.14 20.99 -18.91
N VAL A 122 -3.26 19.75 -19.41
CA VAL A 122 -3.85 19.44 -20.71
C VAL A 122 -5.32 19.85 -20.78
N LEU A 123 -6.11 19.54 -19.75
CA LEU A 123 -7.51 19.95 -19.67
C LEU A 123 -7.64 21.48 -19.65
N ASN A 124 -6.80 22.19 -18.90
CA ASN A 124 -6.81 23.65 -18.88
C ASN A 124 -6.45 24.28 -20.22
N GLN A 125 -5.49 23.68 -20.95
CA GLN A 125 -5.14 24.12 -22.29
C GLN A 125 -6.33 23.94 -23.25
N ALA A 126 -6.98 22.78 -23.23
CA ALA A 126 -8.15 22.51 -24.06
C ALA A 126 -9.32 23.44 -23.69
N LEU A 127 -9.55 23.66 -22.39
CA LEU A 127 -10.53 24.63 -21.91
C LEU A 127 -10.26 26.02 -22.49
N ALA A 128 -9.03 26.52 -22.38
CA ALA A 128 -8.68 27.86 -22.86
C ALA A 128 -8.89 28.05 -24.38
N GLN A 129 -8.75 26.99 -25.17
CA GLN A 129 -8.90 27.02 -26.63
C GLN A 129 -10.34 26.81 -27.10
N SER A 130 -11.17 26.14 -26.29
CA SER A 130 -12.53 25.77 -26.67
C SER A 130 -13.47 26.96 -26.75
N GLN A 131 -14.17 27.08 -27.89
CA GLN A 131 -15.22 28.07 -28.16
C GLN A 131 -16.62 27.46 -28.25
N ALA A 132 -16.76 26.15 -28.00
CA ALA A 132 -18.05 25.47 -28.05
C ALA A 132 -19.01 25.97 -26.97
N GLU A 133 -20.31 25.78 -27.16
CA GLU A 133 -21.34 26.09 -26.16
C GLU A 133 -21.32 25.09 -25.01
N ILE A 134 -21.07 23.82 -25.33
CA ILE A 134 -20.99 22.70 -24.39
C ILE A 134 -19.62 22.04 -24.51
N LEU A 135 -19.04 21.73 -23.36
CA LEU A 135 -17.82 20.95 -23.24
C LEU A 135 -18.14 19.56 -22.69
N ALA A 136 -17.68 18.51 -23.35
CA ALA A 136 -17.74 17.14 -22.85
C ALA A 136 -16.34 16.64 -22.48
N LEU A 137 -16.22 15.90 -21.38
CA LEU A 137 -14.98 15.26 -20.95
C LEU A 137 -15.20 13.75 -20.88
N THR A 138 -14.22 12.98 -21.33
CA THR A 138 -14.28 11.52 -21.30
C THR A 138 -12.89 10.91 -21.11
N ASP A 139 -12.84 9.76 -20.44
CA ASP A 139 -11.62 8.97 -20.32
C ASP A 139 -11.49 7.97 -21.48
N VAL A 140 -10.26 7.57 -21.79
CA VAL A 140 -9.97 6.61 -22.89
C VAL A 140 -10.60 5.25 -22.61
N SER A 141 -10.63 4.85 -21.34
CA SER A 141 -11.08 3.54 -20.88
C SER A 141 -12.62 3.37 -20.89
N ALA A 142 -13.39 4.43 -21.15
CA ALA A 142 -14.85 4.39 -21.10
C ALA A 142 -15.50 4.59 -22.49
N LEU A 143 -16.30 3.63 -22.97
CA LEU A 143 -17.14 3.83 -24.16
C LEU A 143 -18.41 4.63 -23.82
N VAL A 144 -18.90 5.45 -24.74
CA VAL A 144 -20.07 6.33 -24.53
C VAL A 144 -21.23 5.88 -25.43
N SER A 145 -22.47 5.95 -24.95
CA SER A 145 -23.65 5.64 -25.78
C SER A 145 -23.72 6.58 -26.99
N LEU A 146 -24.14 6.05 -28.14
CA LEU A 146 -24.06 6.77 -29.42
C LEU A 146 -24.92 8.06 -29.42
N ASP A 147 -26.05 8.02 -28.73
CA ASP A 147 -27.02 9.12 -28.59
C ASP A 147 -26.68 10.12 -27.47
N ALA A 148 -25.60 9.89 -26.71
CA ALA A 148 -25.31 10.61 -25.48
C ALA A 148 -25.27 12.14 -25.66
N LEU A 149 -24.69 12.61 -26.77
CA LEU A 149 -24.56 14.04 -27.06
C LEU A 149 -25.92 14.70 -27.37
N LYS A 150 -26.80 14.02 -28.11
CA LYS A 150 -28.16 14.51 -28.36
C LYS A 150 -28.99 14.57 -27.09
N VAL A 151 -28.91 13.51 -26.27
CA VAL A 151 -29.61 13.45 -24.99
C VAL A 151 -29.13 14.58 -24.07
N ALA A 152 -27.82 14.81 -23.98
CA ALA A 152 -27.26 15.89 -23.19
C ALA A 152 -27.66 17.27 -23.72
N ALA A 153 -27.58 17.50 -25.04
CA ALA A 153 -27.92 18.78 -25.66
C ALA A 153 -29.37 19.18 -25.37
N ARG A 154 -30.32 18.24 -25.42
CA ARG A 154 -31.72 18.46 -25.04
C ARG A 154 -31.88 18.90 -23.58
N ARG A 155 -31.06 18.37 -22.67
CA ARG A 155 -31.05 18.83 -21.27
C ARG A 155 -30.52 20.25 -21.12
N PHE A 156 -29.53 20.64 -21.92
CA PHE A 156 -28.97 22.00 -21.90
C PHE A 156 -29.88 23.09 -22.50
N GLU A 157 -31.07 22.74 -23.00
CA GLU A 157 -32.14 23.71 -23.27
C GLU A 157 -32.53 24.50 -22.02
N ASP A 158 -32.45 23.86 -20.84
CA ASP A 158 -32.54 24.56 -19.57
C ASP A 158 -31.34 25.51 -19.41
N ALA A 159 -31.64 26.80 -19.48
CA ALA A 159 -30.65 27.86 -19.40
C ALA A 159 -29.89 27.90 -18.06
N GLU A 160 -30.44 27.32 -16.98
CA GLU A 160 -29.82 27.25 -15.65
C GLU A 160 -28.96 25.98 -15.46
N LEU A 161 -29.12 24.98 -16.33
CA LEU A 161 -28.37 23.73 -16.26
C LEU A 161 -26.90 23.94 -16.62
N GLY A 162 -26.02 23.66 -15.67
CA GLY A 162 -24.58 23.78 -15.81
C GLY A 162 -23.87 22.47 -16.12
N VAL A 163 -24.40 21.34 -15.62
CA VAL A 163 -23.71 20.04 -15.71
C VAL A 163 -24.70 18.91 -16.02
N VAL A 164 -24.32 18.02 -16.93
CA VAL A 164 -24.99 16.74 -17.18
C VAL A 164 -24.01 15.60 -16.89
N CYS A 165 -24.35 14.76 -15.92
CA CYS A 165 -23.59 13.57 -15.55
C CYS A 165 -24.22 12.32 -16.17
N GLY A 166 -23.41 11.49 -16.82
CA GLY A 166 -23.84 10.21 -17.36
C GLY A 166 -23.87 9.08 -16.33
N HIS A 167 -24.53 7.99 -16.72
CA HIS A 167 -24.59 6.74 -15.98
C HIS A 167 -23.35 5.89 -16.22
N TYR A 168 -22.64 5.52 -15.16
CA TYR A 168 -21.46 4.67 -15.22
C TYR A 168 -21.81 3.17 -15.17
N HIS A 169 -21.19 2.36 -16.03
CA HIS A 169 -21.34 0.91 -16.11
C HIS A 169 -19.97 0.25 -16.22
N LEU A 170 -19.80 -0.91 -15.61
CA LEU A 170 -18.65 -1.79 -15.87
C LEU A 170 -19.03 -2.78 -16.96
N LEU A 171 -18.15 -2.96 -17.95
CA LEU A 171 -18.33 -4.01 -18.97
C LEU A 171 -18.18 -5.41 -18.34
N ASN A 172 -17.06 -5.63 -17.64
CA ASN A 172 -16.72 -6.92 -17.05
C ASN A 172 -16.38 -6.74 -15.56
N PRO A 173 -17.34 -6.89 -14.63
CA PRO A 173 -17.03 -6.85 -13.21
C PRO A 173 -16.11 -8.04 -12.85
N GLY A 174 -15.02 -7.78 -12.12
CA GLY A 174 -14.07 -8.81 -11.69
C GLY A 174 -14.62 -9.75 -10.62
N SER A 175 -15.72 -9.39 -9.95
CA SER A 175 -16.45 -10.27 -9.03
C SER A 175 -17.91 -9.86 -8.84
N GLU A 176 -18.75 -10.77 -8.32
CA GLU A 176 -20.11 -10.42 -7.88
C GLU A 176 -20.10 -9.32 -6.82
N GLY A 177 -19.10 -9.29 -5.94
CA GLY A 177 -18.94 -8.27 -4.91
C GLY A 177 -18.71 -6.88 -5.52
N GLU A 178 -17.86 -6.79 -6.54
CA GLU A 178 -17.62 -5.56 -7.29
C GLU A 178 -18.88 -5.07 -8.00
N GLN A 179 -19.62 -5.98 -8.66
CA GLN A 179 -20.88 -5.63 -9.30
C GLN A 179 -21.90 -5.07 -8.31
N ARG A 180 -22.07 -5.70 -7.14
CA ARG A 180 -22.96 -5.22 -6.06
C ARG A 180 -22.51 -3.87 -5.51
N TYR A 181 -21.21 -3.65 -5.35
CA TYR A 181 -20.65 -2.38 -4.91
C TYR A 181 -21.00 -1.26 -5.89
N TRP A 182 -20.79 -1.46 -7.19
CA TRP A 182 -21.13 -0.45 -8.20
C TRP A 182 -22.64 -0.24 -8.35
N GLN A 183 -23.47 -1.29 -8.21
CA GLN A 183 -24.93 -1.12 -8.09
C GLN A 183 -25.32 -0.27 -6.87
N TYR A 184 -24.64 -0.45 -5.74
CA TYR A 184 -24.86 0.38 -4.56
C TYR A 184 -24.43 1.85 -4.80
N GLN A 185 -23.24 2.09 -5.35
CA GLN A 185 -22.75 3.44 -5.67
C GLN A 185 -23.69 4.20 -6.62
N ARG A 186 -24.22 3.51 -7.63
CA ARG A 186 -25.19 4.10 -8.58
C ARG A 186 -26.49 4.53 -7.91
N ARG A 187 -27.02 3.69 -7.01
CA ARG A 187 -28.21 4.07 -6.21
C ARG A 187 -27.94 5.26 -5.30
N VAL A 188 -26.75 5.35 -4.72
CA VAL A 188 -26.33 6.51 -3.91
C VAL A 188 -26.29 7.77 -4.78
N LYS A 189 -25.63 7.74 -5.93
CA LYS A 189 -25.57 8.89 -6.87
C LYS A 189 -26.95 9.34 -7.34
N GLN A 190 -27.84 8.41 -7.67
CA GLN A 190 -29.23 8.73 -8.04
C GLN A 190 -29.98 9.38 -6.87
N GLY A 191 -29.79 8.88 -5.65
CA GLY A 191 -30.36 9.50 -4.45
C GLY A 191 -29.82 10.91 -4.19
N GLU A 192 -28.52 11.13 -4.41
CA GLU A 192 -27.88 12.45 -4.29
C GLU A 192 -28.44 13.42 -5.35
N ALA A 193 -28.59 12.96 -6.60
CA ALA A 193 -29.22 13.75 -7.66
C ALA A 193 -30.65 14.16 -7.28
N ALA A 194 -31.42 13.26 -6.64
CA ALA A 194 -32.77 13.57 -6.17
C ALA A 194 -32.77 14.61 -5.02
N LEU A 195 -31.66 14.79 -4.28
CA LEU A 195 -31.51 15.87 -3.29
C LEU A 195 -31.12 17.22 -3.91
N GLY A 196 -30.83 17.27 -5.21
CA GLY A 196 -30.62 18.50 -5.97
C GLY A 196 -29.41 18.47 -6.89
N ALA A 197 -28.39 17.65 -6.61
CA ALA A 197 -27.25 17.47 -7.52
C ALA A 197 -26.51 16.16 -7.24
N PRO A 198 -26.07 15.42 -8.27
CA PRO A 198 -25.13 14.32 -8.07
C PRO A 198 -23.83 14.87 -7.49
N MET A 199 -23.27 14.22 -6.45
CA MET A 199 -22.01 14.66 -5.85
C MET A 199 -20.83 14.32 -6.77
N GLY A 200 -20.53 15.24 -7.69
CA GLY A 200 -19.53 15.10 -8.75
C GLY A 200 -19.96 14.20 -9.90
N ALA A 201 -19.18 14.23 -10.99
CA ALA A 201 -19.37 13.37 -12.14
C ALA A 201 -18.64 12.03 -11.98
N HIS A 202 -18.81 11.12 -12.94
CA HIS A 202 -17.86 10.04 -13.17
C HIS A 202 -16.91 10.50 -14.27
N GLY A 203 -15.59 10.45 -14.04
CA GLY A 203 -14.58 10.85 -15.04
C GLY A 203 -14.75 10.20 -16.42
N ALA A 204 -15.38 9.02 -16.47
CA ALA A 204 -15.74 8.30 -17.68
C ALA A 204 -16.45 9.16 -18.74
N PHE A 205 -17.49 9.93 -18.35
CA PHE A 205 -18.20 10.83 -19.26
C PHE A 205 -19.10 11.83 -18.53
N TYR A 206 -18.92 13.12 -18.82
CA TYR A 206 -19.81 14.19 -18.35
C TYR A 206 -19.70 15.43 -19.23
N LEU A 207 -20.73 16.27 -19.19
CA LEU A 207 -20.80 17.49 -19.99
C LEU A 207 -21.09 18.70 -19.11
N MET A 208 -20.61 19.86 -19.54
CA MET A 208 -20.76 21.12 -18.85
C MET A 208 -20.99 22.26 -19.84
N ARG A 209 -21.68 23.30 -19.39
CA ARG A 209 -21.83 24.52 -20.19
C ARG A 209 -20.50 25.27 -20.22
N ARG A 210 -19.85 25.32 -21.38
CA ARG A 210 -18.44 25.76 -21.52
C ARG A 210 -18.21 27.16 -20.96
N ARG A 211 -19.12 28.12 -21.21
CA ARG A 211 -19.01 29.52 -20.75
C ARG A 211 -18.90 29.71 -19.24
N TRP A 212 -19.26 28.71 -18.43
CA TRP A 212 -19.20 28.77 -16.96
C TRP A 212 -18.03 27.98 -16.37
N VAL A 213 -17.30 27.25 -17.21
CA VAL A 213 -16.17 26.44 -16.78
C VAL A 213 -14.93 27.32 -16.65
N ASN A 214 -14.37 27.36 -15.44
CA ASN A 214 -13.10 28.01 -15.15
C ASN A 214 -11.95 27.00 -15.16
N PRO A 215 -10.71 27.42 -15.49
CA PRO A 215 -9.53 26.57 -15.37
C PRO A 215 -9.35 26.05 -13.94
N LEU A 216 -8.88 24.80 -13.83
CA LEU A 216 -8.54 24.17 -12.57
C LEU A 216 -7.20 24.67 -12.05
N PRO A 217 -7.02 24.82 -10.73
CA PRO A 217 -5.69 24.99 -10.14
C PRO A 217 -4.75 23.84 -10.51
N ALA A 218 -3.47 24.12 -10.76
CA ALA A 218 -2.50 23.12 -11.25
C ALA A 218 -2.31 21.91 -10.30
N ASP A 219 -2.52 22.11 -9.00
CA ASP A 219 -2.42 21.08 -7.95
C ASP A 219 -3.70 20.25 -7.77
N SER A 220 -4.70 20.42 -8.65
CA SER A 220 -5.97 19.69 -8.57
C SER A 220 -5.76 18.19 -8.76
N ILE A 221 -6.29 17.37 -7.84
CA ILE A 221 -6.10 15.92 -7.87
C ILE A 221 -7.20 15.21 -8.66
N ASN A 222 -8.43 15.74 -8.62
CA ASN A 222 -9.60 15.10 -9.17
C ASN A 222 -10.51 16.17 -9.81
N ASP A 223 -10.43 16.23 -11.14
CA ASP A 223 -11.13 17.16 -12.01
C ASP A 223 -12.64 16.84 -12.10
N ASP A 224 -13.00 15.55 -12.17
CA ASP A 224 -14.37 15.07 -12.36
C ASP A 224 -15.32 15.36 -11.19
N PHE A 225 -14.78 15.66 -9.99
CA PHE A 225 -15.57 16.24 -8.91
C PHE A 225 -15.48 17.76 -8.86
N LEU A 226 -14.27 18.33 -9.01
CA LEU A 226 -14.06 19.77 -8.82
C LEU A 226 -14.78 20.62 -9.88
N LEU A 227 -14.72 20.22 -11.15
CA LEU A 227 -15.33 20.97 -12.25
C LEU A 227 -16.87 21.05 -12.09
N PRO A 228 -17.61 19.91 -12.04
CA PRO A 228 -19.05 19.95 -11.79
C PRO A 228 -19.45 20.72 -10.53
N MET A 229 -18.76 20.48 -9.42
CA MET A 229 -19.17 21.04 -8.15
C MET A 229 -18.82 22.52 -8.01
N ALA A 230 -17.83 23.02 -8.74
CA ALA A 230 -17.57 24.45 -8.83
C ALA A 230 -18.74 25.18 -9.53
N LEU A 231 -19.33 24.58 -10.58
CA LEU A 231 -20.52 25.14 -11.24
C LEU A 231 -21.73 25.14 -10.30
N VAL A 232 -21.93 24.04 -9.56
CA VAL A 232 -23.00 23.96 -8.54
C VAL A 232 -22.78 24.99 -7.42
N GLN A 233 -21.54 25.18 -6.96
CA GLN A 233 -21.21 26.21 -5.97
C GLN A 233 -21.46 27.62 -6.48
N ALA A 234 -21.29 27.85 -7.79
CA ALA A 234 -21.63 29.11 -8.46
C ALA A 234 -23.14 29.33 -8.65
N GLY A 235 -23.97 28.33 -8.32
CA GLY A 235 -25.44 28.43 -8.36
C GLY A 235 -26.09 27.78 -9.59
N HIS A 236 -25.34 27.06 -10.42
CA HIS A 236 -25.89 26.37 -11.58
C HIS A 236 -26.41 24.97 -11.22
N SER A 237 -27.46 24.52 -11.91
CA SER A 237 -28.08 23.22 -11.68
C SER A 237 -27.23 22.07 -12.27
N SER A 238 -27.40 20.87 -11.72
CA SER A 238 -26.73 19.65 -12.21
C SER A 238 -27.74 18.51 -12.34
N CYS A 239 -27.68 17.81 -13.46
CA CYS A 239 -28.57 16.69 -13.78
C CYS A 239 -27.78 15.38 -13.82
N TYR A 240 -28.39 14.29 -13.33
CA TYR A 240 -27.92 12.92 -13.53
C TYR A 240 -28.84 12.23 -14.55
N GLU A 241 -28.35 12.03 -15.77
CA GLU A 241 -29.15 11.48 -16.87
C GLU A 241 -28.86 10.00 -17.07
N SER A 242 -29.80 9.15 -16.66
CA SER A 242 -29.64 7.70 -16.69
C SER A 242 -29.64 7.09 -18.09
N ARG A 243 -30.07 7.84 -19.12
CA ARG A 243 -30.08 7.42 -20.52
C ARG A 243 -28.70 7.51 -21.16
N ILE A 244 -27.84 8.40 -20.67
CA ILE A 244 -26.46 8.52 -21.12
C ILE A 244 -25.65 7.43 -20.43
N ASN A 245 -25.05 6.51 -21.18
CA ASN A 245 -24.28 5.41 -20.60
C ASN A 245 -22.79 5.55 -20.94
N ALA A 246 -21.96 5.43 -19.91
CA ALA A 246 -20.50 5.35 -20.00
C ALA A 246 -20.05 3.98 -19.49
N LEU A 247 -19.46 3.18 -20.36
CA LEU A 247 -19.11 1.78 -20.14
C LEU A 247 -17.59 1.62 -20.01
N GLU A 248 -17.13 1.36 -18.79
CA GLU A 248 -15.73 1.13 -18.44
C GLU A 248 -15.22 -0.21 -18.98
N LEU A 249 -14.12 -0.14 -19.74
CA LEU A 249 -13.43 -1.27 -20.34
C LEU A 249 -12.33 -1.83 -19.43
N GLU A 250 -11.71 -1.00 -18.60
CA GLU A 250 -10.59 -1.41 -17.76
C GLU A 250 -11.08 -2.22 -16.55
N GLN A 251 -10.39 -3.34 -16.25
CA GLN A 251 -10.58 -4.08 -15.01
C GLN A 251 -9.65 -3.54 -13.93
N ALA A 252 -10.15 -3.36 -12.72
CA ALA A 252 -9.33 -2.94 -11.60
C ALA A 252 -8.23 -3.97 -11.31
N SER A 253 -6.96 -3.61 -11.54
CA SER A 253 -5.82 -4.48 -11.21
C SER A 253 -5.44 -4.37 -9.73
N ASP A 254 -5.27 -5.52 -9.06
CA ASP A 254 -4.99 -5.61 -7.62
C ASP A 254 -3.63 -5.00 -7.18
N GLY A 255 -2.69 -4.82 -8.13
CA GLY A 255 -1.30 -4.47 -7.83
C GLY A 255 -1.03 -2.99 -7.48
N GLN A 256 -1.87 -2.05 -7.93
CA GLN A 256 -1.65 -0.60 -7.79
C GLN A 256 -2.63 0.10 -6.82
N ASP A 257 -3.52 -0.66 -6.18
CA ASP A 257 -4.67 -0.15 -5.44
C ASP A 257 -4.29 0.77 -4.25
N ARG A 258 -3.17 0.49 -3.56
CA ARG A 258 -2.78 1.27 -2.36
C ARG A 258 -2.33 2.70 -2.68
N GLN A 259 -1.58 2.92 -3.76
CA GLN A 259 -1.15 4.27 -4.16
C GLN A 259 -2.35 5.05 -4.69
N ARG A 260 -3.21 4.40 -5.49
CA ARG A 260 -4.47 4.94 -5.96
C ARG A 260 -5.36 5.40 -4.80
N ARG A 261 -5.59 4.55 -3.79
CA ARG A 261 -6.41 4.89 -2.60
C ARG A 261 -5.86 6.06 -1.79
N ARG A 262 -4.53 6.17 -1.65
CA ARG A 262 -3.91 7.31 -0.97
C ARG A 262 -4.13 8.62 -1.74
N ARG A 263 -3.94 8.60 -3.07
CA ARG A 263 -4.24 9.75 -3.94
C ARG A 263 -5.72 10.13 -3.84
N ILE A 264 -6.63 9.16 -3.84
CA ILE A 264 -8.07 9.40 -3.63
C ILE A 264 -8.34 10.04 -2.26
N GLY A 265 -7.68 9.57 -1.19
CA GLY A 265 -7.78 10.16 0.15
C GLY A 265 -7.33 11.62 0.20
N ALA A 266 -6.19 11.94 -0.45
CA ALA A 266 -5.70 13.31 -0.58
C ALA A 266 -6.68 14.20 -1.39
N GLY A 267 -7.16 13.68 -2.52
CA GLY A 267 -8.15 14.37 -3.37
C GLY A 267 -9.47 14.63 -2.64
N ASN A 268 -9.95 13.68 -1.84
CA ASN A 268 -11.15 13.84 -1.02
C ASN A 268 -11.03 15.01 -0.03
N LEU A 269 -9.89 15.16 0.64
CA LEU A 269 -9.64 16.29 1.54
C LEU A 269 -9.54 17.61 0.78
N GLN A 270 -8.81 17.64 -0.34
CA GLN A 270 -8.71 18.83 -1.19
C GLN A 270 -10.10 19.30 -1.65
N GLN A 271 -10.96 18.39 -2.10
CA GLN A 271 -12.32 18.70 -2.53
C GLN A 271 -13.17 19.25 -1.38
N LEU A 272 -13.09 18.65 -0.19
CA LEU A 272 -13.78 19.16 0.99
C LEU A 272 -13.35 20.59 1.33
N LEU A 273 -12.05 20.86 1.31
CA LEU A 273 -11.50 22.19 1.65
C LEU A 273 -11.82 23.25 0.60
N ARG A 274 -11.84 22.90 -0.69
CA ARG A 274 -12.14 23.85 -1.78
C ARG A 274 -13.63 24.12 -1.94
N LEU A 275 -14.45 23.13 -1.65
CA LEU A 275 -15.91 23.17 -1.86
C LEU A 275 -16.69 23.22 -0.54
N TYR A 276 -16.03 23.56 0.59
CA TYR A 276 -16.69 23.71 1.88
C TYR A 276 -17.90 24.66 1.88
N PRO A 277 -17.99 25.73 1.03
CA PRO A 277 -19.17 26.57 1.00
C PRO A 277 -20.45 25.82 0.64
N LEU A 278 -20.36 24.68 -0.06
CA LEU A 278 -21.51 23.83 -0.37
C LEU A 278 -22.21 23.27 0.87
N MET A 279 -21.54 23.25 2.03
CA MET A 279 -22.16 22.87 3.30
C MET A 279 -23.12 23.93 3.85
N HIS A 280 -23.14 25.14 3.27
CA HIS A 280 -23.99 26.22 3.74
C HIS A 280 -25.48 25.89 3.49
N PRO A 281 -26.39 26.10 4.46
CA PRO A 281 -27.81 25.76 4.33
C PRO A 281 -28.54 26.37 3.12
N ARG A 282 -28.00 27.46 2.54
CA ARG A 282 -28.52 28.08 1.30
C ARG A 282 -28.61 27.12 0.12
N PHE A 283 -27.79 26.07 0.10
CA PHE A 283 -27.78 25.07 -0.97
C PHE A 283 -28.81 23.94 -0.74
N GLY A 284 -29.63 24.01 0.32
CA GLY A 284 -30.74 23.08 0.55
C GLY A 284 -30.27 21.61 0.63
N GLY A 285 -30.88 20.75 -0.19
CA GLY A 285 -30.56 19.31 -0.22
C GLY A 285 -29.13 19.00 -0.67
N ILE A 286 -28.51 19.87 -1.48
CA ILE A 286 -27.09 19.77 -1.87
C ILE A 286 -26.19 19.90 -0.63
N ALA A 287 -26.54 20.77 0.32
CA ALA A 287 -25.76 20.94 1.55
C ALA A 287 -25.79 19.68 2.41
N LEU A 288 -26.95 19.03 2.51
CA LEU A 288 -27.11 17.74 3.18
C LEU A 288 -26.32 16.64 2.46
N ALA A 289 -26.44 16.55 1.14
CA ALA A 289 -25.74 15.56 0.34
C ALA A 289 -24.21 15.73 0.43
N PHE A 290 -23.71 16.97 0.40
CA PHE A 290 -22.29 17.27 0.51
C PHE A 290 -21.77 17.00 1.93
N PHE A 291 -22.47 17.44 2.97
CA PHE A 291 -22.08 17.16 4.35
C PHE A 291 -22.01 15.65 4.62
N SER A 292 -23.09 14.95 4.30
CA SER A 292 -23.19 13.52 4.58
C SER A 292 -22.33 12.71 3.60
N GLY A 293 -22.59 12.79 2.30
CA GLY A 293 -21.89 12.02 1.28
C GLY A 293 -20.40 12.32 1.15
N LYS A 294 -19.97 13.57 1.40
CA LYS A 294 -18.58 14.00 1.25
C LYS A 294 -17.88 14.26 2.59
N ALA A 295 -18.32 15.26 3.36
CA ALA A 295 -17.58 15.73 4.53
C ALA A 295 -17.41 14.62 5.60
N LEU A 296 -18.50 13.94 5.97
CA LEU A 296 -18.44 12.83 6.94
C LEU A 296 -17.60 11.66 6.42
N ARG A 297 -17.58 11.39 5.11
CA ARG A 297 -16.74 10.35 4.53
C ARG A 297 -15.25 10.66 4.69
N VAL A 298 -14.85 11.92 4.49
CA VAL A 298 -13.47 12.36 4.71
C VAL A 298 -13.10 12.32 6.19
N MET A 299 -14.00 12.75 7.08
CA MET A 299 -13.77 12.79 8.52
C MET A 299 -13.90 11.43 9.22
N MET A 300 -14.46 10.42 8.53
CA MET A 300 -14.74 9.10 9.10
C MET A 300 -13.58 8.45 9.86
N PRO A 301 -12.34 8.35 9.33
CA PRO A 301 -11.24 7.77 10.09
C PRO A 301 -10.98 8.50 11.42
N LEU A 302 -11.12 9.83 11.45
CA LEU A 302 -10.95 10.61 12.67
C LEU A 302 -12.09 10.37 13.66
N LEU A 303 -13.33 10.28 13.18
CA LEU A 303 -14.50 9.97 14.01
C LEU A 303 -14.40 8.56 14.62
N MET A 304 -13.96 7.57 13.84
CA MET A 304 -13.74 6.20 14.32
C MET A 304 -12.64 6.12 15.37
N MET A 305 -11.52 6.83 15.16
CA MET A 305 -10.43 6.93 16.15
C MET A 305 -10.87 7.66 17.43
N ALA A 306 -11.60 8.76 17.29
CA ALA A 306 -12.15 9.52 18.41
C ALA A 306 -13.12 8.65 19.22
N THR A 307 -14.01 7.90 18.55
CA THR A 307 -14.93 6.96 19.22
C THR A 307 -14.17 5.90 20.01
N LEU A 308 -13.12 5.30 19.45
CA LEU A 308 -12.31 4.31 20.15
C LEU A 308 -11.61 4.93 21.37
N LEU A 309 -10.96 6.08 21.20
CA LEU A 309 -10.25 6.78 22.27
C LEU A 309 -11.21 7.16 23.41
N LEU A 310 -12.33 7.80 23.10
CA LEU A 310 -13.32 8.23 24.07
C LEU A 310 -13.96 7.03 24.78
N SER A 311 -14.30 5.96 24.07
CA SER A 311 -14.80 4.72 24.70
C SER A 311 -13.77 4.06 25.62
N THR A 312 -12.48 4.16 25.31
CA THR A 312 -11.40 3.63 26.17
C THR A 312 -11.35 4.39 27.49
N LEU A 313 -11.40 5.73 27.43
CA LEU A 313 -11.41 6.60 28.62
C LEU A 313 -12.65 6.38 29.50
N MET A 314 -13.75 5.91 28.89
CA MET A 314 -15.03 5.71 29.59
C MET A 314 -15.29 4.26 30.00
N ALA A 315 -14.47 3.28 29.57
CA ALA A 315 -14.74 1.86 29.77
C ALA A 315 -14.90 1.47 31.25
N SER A 316 -14.19 2.15 32.17
CA SER A 316 -14.31 1.93 33.62
C SER A 316 -15.54 2.58 34.27
N GLN A 317 -16.24 3.47 33.57
CA GLN A 317 -17.35 4.25 34.12
C GLN A 317 -18.72 3.55 33.99
N GLY A 318 -18.81 2.43 33.28
CA GLY A 318 -20.04 1.65 33.20
C GLY A 318 -20.03 0.55 32.13
N PRO A 319 -20.95 -0.43 32.22
CA PRO A 319 -20.97 -1.61 31.36
C PRO A 319 -21.21 -1.27 29.88
N LEU A 320 -22.00 -0.23 29.59
CA LEU A 320 -22.28 0.19 28.22
C LEU A 320 -21.01 0.65 27.48
N TRP A 321 -20.15 1.43 28.15
CA TRP A 321 -18.89 1.90 27.59
C TRP A 321 -17.88 0.76 27.41
N LEU A 322 -17.85 -0.17 28.37
CA LEU A 322 -17.02 -1.37 28.29
C LEU A 322 -17.40 -2.23 27.08
N VAL A 323 -18.70 -2.45 26.86
CA VAL A 323 -19.20 -3.21 25.70
C VAL A 323 -18.86 -2.50 24.39
N LEU A 324 -19.06 -1.19 24.30
CA LEU A 324 -18.71 -0.40 23.11
C LEU A 324 -17.20 -0.46 22.81
N TRP A 325 -16.36 -0.37 23.83
CA TRP A 325 -14.92 -0.45 23.68
C TRP A 325 -14.45 -1.84 23.25
N LEU A 326 -14.92 -2.90 23.93
CA LEU A 326 -14.62 -4.30 23.57
C LEU A 326 -15.11 -4.63 22.16
N GLY A 327 -16.31 -4.18 21.78
CA GLY A 327 -16.87 -4.37 20.44
C GLY A 327 -16.00 -3.74 19.35
N GLN A 328 -15.50 -2.52 19.58
CA GLN A 328 -14.58 -1.87 18.64
C GLN A 328 -13.23 -2.60 18.56
N LEU A 329 -12.64 -2.99 19.69
CA LEU A 329 -11.39 -3.77 19.70
C LEU A 329 -11.55 -5.08 18.95
N MET A 330 -12.65 -5.79 19.16
CA MET A 330 -12.96 -7.02 18.44
C MET A 330 -13.09 -6.77 16.93
N ALA A 331 -13.85 -5.75 16.52
CA ALA A 331 -14.03 -5.41 15.11
C ALA A 331 -12.70 -5.05 14.42
N TYR A 332 -11.89 -4.19 15.03
CA TYR A 332 -10.58 -3.81 14.48
C TYR A 332 -9.59 -4.97 14.46
N SER A 333 -9.63 -5.86 15.47
CA SER A 333 -8.81 -7.06 15.49
C SER A 333 -9.19 -8.03 14.38
N LEU A 334 -10.50 -8.28 14.17
CA LEU A 334 -11.01 -9.09 13.06
C LEU A 334 -10.62 -8.49 11.71
N ALA A 335 -10.71 -7.16 11.55
CA ALA A 335 -10.30 -6.47 10.34
C ALA A 335 -8.80 -6.62 10.02
N LEU A 336 -7.96 -6.87 11.04
CA LEU A 336 -6.52 -7.06 10.88
C LEU A 336 -6.16 -8.50 10.46
N LEU A 337 -7.01 -9.49 10.73
CA LEU A 337 -6.73 -10.91 10.49
C LEU A 337 -6.35 -11.23 9.03
N PRO A 338 -7.08 -10.73 7.99
CA PRO A 338 -6.68 -10.96 6.60
C PRO A 338 -5.29 -10.45 6.25
N ARG A 339 -4.81 -9.41 6.95
CA ARG A 339 -3.45 -8.87 6.74
C ARG A 339 -2.37 -9.70 7.42
N LEU A 340 -2.68 -10.30 8.56
CA LEU A 340 -1.75 -11.16 9.29
C LEU A 340 -1.65 -12.55 8.65
N ALA A 341 -2.74 -13.04 8.07
CA ALA A 341 -2.82 -14.35 7.41
C ALA A 341 -3.51 -14.24 6.03
N PRO A 342 -2.83 -13.69 5.00
CA PRO A 342 -3.41 -13.50 3.66
C PRO A 342 -3.63 -14.80 2.88
N LEU A 343 -3.07 -15.92 3.35
CA LEU A 343 -3.25 -17.25 2.73
C LEU A 343 -4.47 -17.99 3.28
N VAL A 344 -5.12 -17.46 4.31
CA VAL A 344 -6.34 -18.05 4.87
C VAL A 344 -7.54 -17.49 4.10
N ALA A 345 -8.41 -18.38 3.64
CA ALA A 345 -9.69 -18.00 3.06
C ALA A 345 -10.63 -17.50 4.17
N TRP A 346 -10.62 -16.20 4.41
CA TRP A 346 -11.46 -15.57 5.42
C TRP A 346 -12.92 -15.48 4.95
N PRO A 347 -13.91 -15.57 5.88
CA PRO A 347 -15.31 -15.33 5.55
C PRO A 347 -15.53 -13.94 4.93
N ASN A 348 -16.53 -13.82 4.06
CA ASN A 348 -16.88 -12.57 3.37
C ASN A 348 -17.13 -11.39 4.33
N SER A 349 -17.66 -11.65 5.53
CA SER A 349 -17.86 -10.64 6.57
C SER A 349 -16.54 -10.04 7.08
N VAL A 350 -15.52 -10.88 7.29
CA VAL A 350 -14.18 -10.46 7.72
C VAL A 350 -13.47 -9.71 6.60
N ASN A 351 -13.58 -10.18 5.36
CA ASN A 351 -13.02 -9.48 4.19
C ASN A 351 -13.68 -8.12 3.97
N SER A 352 -15.00 -8.02 4.12
CA SER A 352 -15.72 -6.74 4.01
C SER A 352 -15.32 -5.76 5.12
N LEU A 353 -15.15 -6.26 6.35
CA LEU A 353 -14.68 -5.45 7.47
C LEU A 353 -13.24 -4.97 7.27
N ASN A 354 -12.35 -5.85 6.79
CA ASN A 354 -11.00 -5.48 6.39
C ASN A 354 -10.99 -4.41 5.30
N TYR A 355 -11.80 -4.57 4.25
CA TYR A 355 -11.93 -3.61 3.16
C TYR A 355 -12.40 -2.22 3.65
N LEU A 356 -13.40 -2.19 4.54
CA LEU A 356 -13.90 -0.95 5.14
C LEU A 356 -12.81 -0.23 5.95
N VAL A 357 -12.15 -0.95 6.87
CA VAL A 357 -11.10 -0.39 7.71
C VAL A 357 -9.89 0.04 6.86
N GLU A 358 -9.52 -0.74 5.85
CA GLU A 358 -8.46 -0.39 4.91
C GLU A 358 -8.76 0.88 4.12
N GLY A 359 -10.00 1.03 3.63
CA GLY A 359 -10.44 2.24 2.94
C GLY A 359 -10.28 3.48 3.83
N HIS A 360 -10.70 3.42 5.09
CA HIS A 360 -10.56 4.55 6.02
C HIS A 360 -9.11 4.83 6.43
N LEU A 361 -8.28 3.81 6.61
CA LEU A 361 -6.84 3.99 6.86
C LEU A 361 -6.12 4.61 5.67
N ALA A 362 -6.47 4.20 4.44
CA ALA A 362 -5.92 4.79 3.23
C ALA A 362 -6.35 6.25 3.06
N ASN A 363 -7.62 6.56 3.39
CA ASN A 363 -8.13 7.92 3.43
C ASN A 363 -7.36 8.79 4.44
N LEU A 364 -7.15 8.29 5.66
CA LEU A 364 -6.36 8.99 6.69
C LEU A 364 -4.91 9.24 6.24
N ALA A 365 -4.28 8.25 5.61
CA ALA A 365 -2.93 8.40 5.06
C ALA A 365 -2.88 9.45 3.93
N GLY A 366 -3.90 9.50 3.06
CA GLY A 366 -4.05 10.51 2.02
C GLY A 366 -4.26 11.92 2.59
N MET A 367 -5.09 12.05 3.64
CA MET A 367 -5.27 13.31 4.37
C MET A 367 -3.95 13.82 4.95
N ALA A 368 -3.21 12.94 5.64
CA ALA A 368 -1.91 13.29 6.21
C ALA A 368 -0.91 13.75 5.13
N GLN A 369 -0.89 13.04 4.00
CA GLN A 369 -0.05 13.42 2.85
C GLN A 369 -0.42 14.80 2.30
N TYR A 370 -1.71 15.11 2.14
CA TYR A 370 -2.17 16.40 1.65
C TYR A 370 -1.82 17.55 2.60
N LEU A 371 -1.90 17.32 3.91
CA LEU A 371 -1.53 18.30 4.94
C LEU A 371 -0.01 18.47 5.13
N GLY A 372 0.82 17.80 4.31
CA GLY A 372 2.27 17.86 4.43
C GLY A 372 2.82 17.19 5.69
N LEU A 373 2.03 16.35 6.37
CA LEU A 373 2.52 15.58 7.51
C LEU A 373 3.52 14.53 7.00
N PRO A 374 4.65 14.33 7.70
CA PRO A 374 5.65 13.36 7.28
C PRO A 374 5.00 11.99 7.15
N SER A 375 5.01 11.44 5.93
CA SER A 375 4.55 10.08 5.71
C SER A 375 5.40 9.16 6.59
N LEU A 376 4.75 8.30 7.40
CA LEU A 376 5.45 7.29 8.20
C LEU A 376 6.49 6.59 7.30
N PRO A 377 7.78 6.59 7.69
CA PRO A 377 8.85 6.10 6.82
C PRO A 377 8.53 4.68 6.37
N ARG A 378 8.54 4.46 5.05
CA ARG A 378 8.28 3.15 4.44
C ARG A 378 9.24 2.14 5.05
N GLY A 379 8.73 1.04 5.62
CA GLY A 379 9.50 -0.15 6.00
C GLY A 379 10.38 -0.07 7.26
N HIS A 380 10.84 1.10 7.69
CA HIS A 380 11.83 1.22 8.78
C HIS A 380 11.30 0.78 10.15
N TRP A 381 10.05 1.10 10.47
CA TRP A 381 9.44 0.69 11.74
C TRP A 381 9.20 -0.83 11.82
N ARG A 382 8.97 -1.51 10.69
CA ARG A 382 8.78 -2.96 10.64
C ARG A 382 10.11 -3.66 10.91
N PHE A 383 11.17 -3.20 10.26
CA PHE A 383 12.53 -3.68 10.51
C PHE A 383 12.95 -3.46 11.97
N ALA A 384 12.74 -2.26 12.52
CA ALA A 384 13.04 -1.97 13.92
C ALA A 384 12.21 -2.82 14.90
N LEU A 385 10.93 -3.08 14.61
CA LEU A 385 10.08 -3.96 15.39
C LEU A 385 10.58 -5.41 15.36
N VAL A 386 10.94 -5.92 14.18
CA VAL A 386 11.49 -7.28 14.01
C VAL A 386 12.79 -7.43 14.78
N LEU A 387 13.69 -6.44 14.75
CA LEU A 387 14.93 -6.46 15.54
C LEU A 387 14.66 -6.50 17.06
N LYS A 388 13.67 -5.75 17.55
CA LYS A 388 13.26 -5.78 18.97
C LYS A 388 12.70 -7.14 19.36
N LEU A 389 11.79 -7.70 18.55
CA LEU A 389 11.21 -9.02 18.78
C LEU A 389 12.27 -10.12 18.73
N LYS A 390 13.18 -10.05 17.74
CA LYS A 390 14.34 -10.94 17.64
C LYS A 390 15.19 -10.88 18.90
N ARG A 391 15.48 -9.69 19.42
CA ARG A 391 16.24 -9.55 20.66
C ARG A 391 15.52 -10.19 21.85
N GLY A 392 14.21 -10.01 21.95
CA GLY A 392 13.40 -10.68 22.98
C GLY A 392 13.51 -12.20 22.89
N MET A 393 13.35 -12.76 21.69
CA MET A 393 13.47 -14.19 21.44
C MET A 393 14.87 -14.74 21.76
N ASP A 394 15.93 -14.05 21.32
CA ASP A 394 17.32 -14.43 21.60
C ASP A 394 17.59 -14.53 23.11
N LEU A 395 17.10 -13.56 23.89
CA LEU A 395 17.27 -13.54 25.35
C LEU A 395 16.53 -14.69 26.02
N LEU A 396 15.26 -14.90 25.68
CA LEU A 396 14.43 -15.96 26.26
C LEU A 396 15.00 -17.35 25.96
N LEU A 397 15.30 -17.63 24.69
CA LEU A 397 15.82 -18.93 24.27
C LEU A 397 17.23 -19.18 24.80
N SER A 398 18.10 -18.16 24.87
CA SER A 398 19.45 -18.33 25.43
C SER A 398 19.42 -18.58 26.94
N ALA A 399 18.57 -17.87 27.68
CA ALA A 399 18.39 -18.09 29.11
C ALA A 399 17.86 -19.51 29.38
N LEU A 400 16.86 -19.96 28.61
CA LEU A 400 16.33 -21.31 28.70
C LEU A 400 17.41 -22.37 28.41
N LEU A 401 18.16 -22.23 27.32
CA LEU A 401 19.23 -23.17 26.97
C LEU A 401 20.36 -23.20 28.01
N LEU A 402 20.72 -22.05 28.60
CA LEU A 402 21.70 -22.01 29.69
C LEU A 402 21.24 -22.80 30.91
N VAL A 403 19.99 -22.61 31.34
CA VAL A 403 19.41 -23.35 32.47
C VAL A 403 19.37 -24.85 32.19
N LEU A 404 18.90 -25.25 31.00
CA LEU A 404 18.81 -26.65 30.61
C LEU A 404 20.18 -27.32 30.50
N THR A 405 21.20 -26.59 30.05
CA THR A 405 22.55 -27.15 29.89
C THR A 405 23.40 -27.06 31.14
N LEU A 406 23.06 -26.22 32.12
CA LEU A 406 23.83 -25.98 33.35
C LEU A 406 24.33 -27.27 34.06
N PRO A 407 23.52 -28.34 34.21
CA PRO A 407 24.00 -29.58 34.84
C PRO A 407 25.15 -30.27 34.11
N LEU A 408 25.30 -30.02 32.79
CA LEU A 408 26.36 -30.61 31.97
C LEU A 408 27.69 -29.88 32.12
N TRP A 409 27.70 -28.61 32.56
CA TRP A 409 28.91 -27.79 32.58
C TRP A 409 30.00 -28.36 33.50
N PRO A 410 29.73 -28.84 34.74
CA PRO A 410 30.75 -29.47 35.58
C PRO A 410 31.35 -30.73 34.97
N LEU A 411 30.52 -31.56 34.31
CA LEU A 411 30.97 -32.79 33.65
C LEU A 411 31.92 -32.48 32.48
N ILE A 412 31.55 -31.50 31.66
CA ILE A 412 32.38 -31.08 30.52
C ILE A 412 33.67 -30.40 31.02
N ALA A 413 33.58 -29.58 32.06
CA ALA A 413 34.72 -28.94 32.70
C ALA A 413 35.74 -29.96 33.21
N LEU A 414 35.26 -31.00 33.92
CA LEU A 414 36.09 -32.11 34.40
C LEU A 414 36.74 -32.87 33.23
N ALA A 415 35.97 -33.20 32.19
CA ALA A 415 36.50 -33.92 31.01
C ALA A 415 37.61 -33.13 30.29
N ILE A 416 37.47 -31.80 30.18
CA ILE A 416 38.51 -30.92 29.60
C ILE A 416 39.75 -30.86 30.48
N GLY A 417 39.56 -30.75 31.80
CA GLY A 417 40.65 -30.68 32.78
C GLY A 417 41.48 -31.96 32.84
N LEU A 418 40.81 -33.12 32.76
CA LEU A 418 41.48 -34.43 32.72
C LEU A 418 42.17 -34.72 31.37
N SER A 419 41.71 -34.10 30.28
CA SER A 419 42.26 -34.35 28.95
C SER A 419 43.55 -33.56 28.64
N SER A 420 43.73 -32.38 29.22
CA SER A 420 44.92 -31.53 28.96
C SER A 420 45.10 -30.44 30.03
N PRO A 421 46.35 -30.08 30.42
CA PRO A 421 46.58 -29.03 31.41
C PRO A 421 46.19 -27.63 30.88
N GLY A 422 45.69 -26.75 31.74
CA GLY A 422 45.37 -25.34 31.43
C GLY A 422 43.88 -24.97 31.58
N PRO A 423 43.48 -23.74 31.16
CA PRO A 423 42.15 -23.20 31.44
C PRO A 423 41.04 -23.87 30.64
N ILE A 424 39.86 -24.02 31.26
CA ILE A 424 38.68 -24.70 30.68
C ILE A 424 38.00 -23.82 29.63
N LEU A 425 37.90 -22.51 29.89
CA LEU A 425 37.34 -21.54 28.96
C LEU A 425 38.44 -20.99 28.06
N TYR A 426 38.13 -20.94 26.76
CA TYR A 426 38.94 -20.27 25.75
C TYR A 426 38.24 -18.98 25.33
N ARG A 427 39.01 -17.89 25.24
CA ARG A 427 38.51 -16.58 24.85
C ARG A 427 39.24 -16.08 23.60
N GLN A 428 38.50 -15.51 22.66
CA GLN A 428 39.05 -15.03 21.39
C GLN A 428 38.36 -13.76 20.90
N ARG A 429 39.15 -12.79 20.44
CA ARG A 429 38.61 -11.56 19.82
C ARG A 429 37.99 -11.87 18.46
N ARG A 430 36.80 -11.34 18.23
CA ARG A 430 36.01 -11.55 17.02
C ARG A 430 35.38 -10.26 16.53
N VAL A 431 35.14 -10.20 15.23
CA VAL A 431 34.45 -9.09 14.58
C VAL A 431 32.95 -9.22 14.81
N GLY A 432 32.36 -8.15 15.35
CA GLY A 432 30.97 -8.03 15.73
C GLY A 432 30.11 -7.33 14.69
N ARG A 433 29.10 -6.61 15.18
CA ARG A 433 28.16 -5.84 14.37
C ARG A 433 28.86 -4.65 13.72
N MET A 434 28.50 -4.36 12.47
CA MET A 434 28.88 -3.11 11.81
C MET A 434 27.77 -2.07 11.98
N THR A 435 28.17 -0.83 12.25
CA THR A 435 27.30 0.37 12.26
C THR A 435 27.84 1.38 11.25
N ASP A 436 27.10 2.47 11.01
CA ASP A 436 27.52 3.53 10.08
C ASP A 436 28.88 4.16 10.45
N SER A 437 29.26 4.14 11.73
CA SER A 437 30.48 4.79 12.22
C SER A 437 31.66 3.85 12.42
N HIS A 438 31.44 2.58 12.75
CA HIS A 438 32.51 1.61 13.02
C HIS A 438 32.02 0.16 13.05
N THR A 439 32.97 -0.78 13.04
CA THR A 439 32.76 -2.22 13.29
C THR A 439 33.17 -2.58 14.71
N GLU A 440 32.26 -3.17 15.47
CA GLU A 440 32.51 -3.56 16.86
C GLU A 440 33.42 -4.80 16.94
N LEU A 441 34.26 -4.88 17.98
CA LEU A 441 35.04 -6.08 18.34
C LEU A 441 34.56 -6.59 19.70
N PHE A 442 34.39 -7.90 19.84
CA PHE A 442 33.99 -8.51 21.11
C PHE A 442 34.82 -9.75 21.44
N GLU A 443 34.79 -10.14 22.70
CA GLU A 443 35.45 -11.35 23.20
C GLU A 443 34.46 -12.52 23.20
N MET A 444 34.66 -13.46 22.29
CA MET A 444 33.86 -14.67 22.18
C MET A 444 34.39 -15.73 23.17
N VAL A 445 33.50 -16.31 23.97
CA VAL A 445 33.84 -17.34 24.96
C VAL A 445 33.40 -18.72 24.46
N LYS A 446 34.29 -19.70 24.58
CA LYS A 446 34.06 -21.12 24.22
C LYS A 446 34.65 -22.06 25.26
N LEU A 447 34.27 -23.32 25.22
CA LEU A 447 35.03 -24.37 25.91
C LEU A 447 36.28 -24.72 25.10
N ARG A 448 37.37 -24.99 25.80
CA ARG A 448 38.64 -25.33 25.18
C ARG A 448 38.55 -26.70 24.50
N THR A 449 38.93 -26.74 23.22
CA THR A 449 38.91 -27.95 22.38
C THR A 449 40.28 -28.27 21.77
N MET A 450 41.29 -27.44 22.02
CA MET A 450 42.66 -27.59 21.53
C MET A 450 43.67 -27.51 22.68
N VAL A 451 44.87 -28.05 22.44
CA VAL A 451 45.99 -27.94 23.39
C VAL A 451 46.41 -26.49 23.63
N VAL A 452 47.02 -26.23 24.79
CA VAL A 452 47.66 -24.92 25.07
C VAL A 452 48.77 -24.70 24.03
N ASP A 453 48.89 -23.46 23.53
CA ASP A 453 49.82 -23.07 22.45
C ASP A 453 49.55 -23.62 21.04
N ALA A 454 48.32 -24.07 20.76
CA ALA A 454 47.89 -24.49 19.43
C ALA A 454 48.11 -23.44 18.30
N GLU A 455 48.29 -22.16 18.63
CA GLU A 455 48.49 -21.07 17.68
C GLU A 455 49.89 -20.42 17.78
N ARG A 456 50.91 -21.12 18.31
CA ARG A 456 52.27 -20.58 18.50
C ARG A 456 52.93 -20.04 17.22
N HIS A 457 52.49 -20.49 16.04
CA HIS A 457 52.96 -20.04 14.72
C HIS A 457 51.96 -19.15 13.96
N GLY A 458 50.95 -18.61 14.64
CA GLY A 458 49.97 -17.69 14.07
C GLY A 458 48.60 -18.32 13.79
N ALA A 459 47.66 -17.45 13.38
CA ALA A 459 46.28 -17.81 13.09
C ALA A 459 46.18 -18.68 11.81
N VAL A 460 45.74 -19.93 11.96
CA VAL A 460 45.51 -20.85 10.82
C VAL A 460 44.10 -21.44 10.93
N TRP A 461 43.40 -21.58 9.79
CA TRP A 461 42.12 -22.29 9.77
C TRP A 461 42.28 -23.75 10.21
N ALA A 462 41.37 -24.23 11.06
CA ALA A 462 41.43 -25.61 11.55
C ALA A 462 40.98 -26.57 10.42
N GLY A 463 41.84 -27.53 10.09
CA GLY A 463 41.52 -28.59 9.12
C GLY A 463 40.62 -29.68 9.71
N LYS A 464 40.03 -30.54 8.86
CA LYS A 464 39.13 -31.65 9.27
C LYS A 464 39.77 -32.71 10.17
N ARG A 465 41.11 -32.81 10.21
CA ARG A 465 41.89 -33.69 11.10
C ARG A 465 43.09 -32.94 11.65
N ASP A 466 42.81 -31.89 12.42
CA ASP A 466 43.86 -31.04 12.99
C ASP A 466 44.47 -31.71 14.23
N PRO A 467 45.80 -31.96 14.25
CA PRO A 467 46.48 -32.64 15.36
C PRO A 467 46.45 -31.83 16.66
N ARG A 468 46.07 -30.55 16.61
CA ARG A 468 45.98 -29.67 17.77
C ARG A 468 44.71 -29.89 18.61
N ILE A 469 43.74 -30.65 18.10
CA ILE A 469 42.44 -30.90 18.74
C ILE A 469 42.57 -32.09 19.71
N THR A 470 42.10 -31.94 20.95
CA THR A 470 42.09 -33.05 21.91
C THR A 470 40.98 -34.06 21.61
N PRO A 471 41.05 -35.32 22.06
CA PRO A 471 39.99 -36.31 21.82
C PRO A 471 38.62 -35.87 22.34
N ILE A 472 38.58 -35.30 23.56
CA ILE A 472 37.37 -34.67 24.12
C ILE A 472 36.98 -33.43 23.30
N GLY A 473 37.95 -32.62 22.87
CA GLY A 473 37.71 -31.47 22.01
C GLY A 473 37.04 -31.82 20.68
N ASN A 474 37.40 -32.95 20.08
CA ASN A 474 36.76 -33.47 18.87
C ASN A 474 35.29 -33.83 19.11
N PHE A 475 34.98 -34.50 20.23
CA PHE A 475 33.61 -34.77 20.63
C PHE A 475 32.79 -33.50 20.85
N LEU A 476 33.35 -32.52 21.57
CA LEU A 476 32.68 -31.25 21.85
C LEU A 476 32.40 -30.45 20.56
N ARG A 477 33.31 -30.46 19.58
CA ARG A 477 33.11 -29.79 18.28
C ARG A 477 32.05 -30.49 17.41
N LYS A 478 32.02 -31.83 17.39
CA LYS A 478 31.01 -32.59 16.63
C LYS A 478 29.60 -32.33 17.14
N THR A 479 29.46 -32.23 18.46
CA THR A 479 28.18 -31.98 19.15
C THR A 479 27.87 -30.49 19.32
N ARG A 480 28.81 -29.60 18.97
CA ARG A 480 28.78 -28.14 19.21
C ARG A 480 28.61 -27.74 20.68
N LEU A 481 28.89 -28.65 21.61
CA LEU A 481 28.87 -28.35 23.03
C LEU A 481 29.95 -27.32 23.40
N ASP A 482 31.01 -27.20 22.61
CA ASP A 482 32.05 -26.18 22.82
C ASP A 482 31.55 -24.73 22.69
N GLU A 483 30.41 -24.54 22.01
CA GLU A 483 29.82 -23.23 21.73
C GLU A 483 28.82 -22.77 22.81
N LEU A 484 28.47 -23.63 23.78
CA LEU A 484 27.51 -23.31 24.85
C LEU A 484 27.85 -22.02 25.63
N PRO A 485 29.12 -21.72 25.97
CA PRO A 485 29.44 -20.47 26.66
C PRO A 485 29.10 -19.20 25.87
N GLN A 486 28.93 -19.27 24.55
CA GLN A 486 28.51 -18.11 23.74
C GLN A 486 27.09 -17.65 24.06
N LEU A 487 26.26 -18.48 24.69
CA LEU A 487 24.94 -18.06 25.18
C LEU A 487 25.07 -16.88 26.17
N LEU A 488 26.18 -16.80 26.93
CA LEU A 488 26.49 -15.66 27.79
C LEU A 488 26.75 -14.38 26.96
N ASN A 489 27.42 -14.50 25.81
CA ASN A 489 27.60 -13.39 24.87
C ASN A 489 26.26 -12.93 24.26
N VAL A 490 25.32 -13.85 24.03
CA VAL A 490 23.96 -13.49 23.57
C VAL A 490 23.23 -12.70 24.65
N LEU A 491 23.26 -13.15 25.91
CA LEU A 491 22.65 -12.41 27.02
C LEU A 491 23.27 -11.01 27.18
N LYS A 492 24.60 -10.90 27.12
CA LYS A 492 25.33 -9.63 27.21
C LYS A 492 25.02 -8.67 26.05
N GLY A 493 24.65 -9.20 24.89
CA GLY A 493 24.26 -8.41 23.71
C GLY A 493 25.34 -8.30 22.64
N ASP A 494 26.45 -9.02 22.81
CA ASP A 494 27.54 -9.09 21.82
C ASP A 494 27.16 -10.01 20.63
N MET A 495 26.27 -11.00 20.88
CA MET A 495 25.83 -11.99 19.88
C MET A 495 24.30 -12.16 19.83
N SER A 496 23.85 -12.91 18.84
CA SER A 496 22.50 -13.43 18.63
C SER A 496 22.53 -14.95 18.51
N LEU A 497 21.40 -15.65 18.67
CA LEU A 497 21.35 -17.10 18.45
C LEU A 497 21.57 -17.41 16.97
N VAL A 498 20.80 -16.74 16.11
CA VAL A 498 20.89 -16.87 14.65
C VAL A 498 21.38 -15.56 14.04
N GLY A 499 22.43 -15.65 13.23
CA GLY A 499 23.01 -14.51 12.52
C GLY A 499 24.27 -14.89 11.74
N PRO A 500 24.90 -13.94 11.04
CA PRO A 500 26.17 -14.17 10.37
C PRO A 500 27.24 -14.63 11.37
N ARG A 501 28.02 -15.67 11.04
CA ARG A 501 29.05 -16.18 11.96
C ARG A 501 30.19 -15.15 12.10
N PRO A 502 30.66 -14.87 13.33
CA PRO A 502 31.69 -13.86 13.56
C PRO A 502 33.07 -14.32 13.11
N GLU A 503 33.80 -13.46 12.39
CA GLU A 503 35.14 -13.77 11.89
C GLU A 503 36.26 -13.25 12.78
N ARG A 504 37.45 -13.80 12.57
CA ARG A 504 38.67 -13.33 13.23
C ARG A 504 39.14 -12.02 12.60
N PRO A 505 39.56 -11.02 13.40
CA PRO A 505 40.12 -9.78 12.87
C PRO A 505 41.29 -10.00 11.91
N GLU A 506 42.14 -11.01 12.17
CA GLU A 506 43.32 -11.29 11.35
C GLU A 506 42.97 -11.76 9.92
N PHE A 507 41.84 -12.44 9.74
CA PHE A 507 41.34 -12.86 8.43
C PHE A 507 40.42 -11.81 7.79
N TYR A 508 39.79 -10.97 8.61
CA TYR A 508 38.80 -10.00 8.16
C TYR A 508 39.36 -9.01 7.13
N ALA A 509 40.55 -8.46 7.38
CA ALA A 509 41.17 -7.49 6.48
C ALA A 509 41.48 -8.08 5.08
N LYS A 510 41.92 -9.35 5.04
CA LYS A 510 42.21 -10.05 3.78
C LYS A 510 40.92 -10.36 3.00
N LEU A 511 39.87 -10.77 3.71
CA LEU A 511 38.57 -11.09 3.10
C LEU A 511 37.87 -9.84 2.57
N GLU A 512 38.00 -8.71 3.26
CA GLU A 512 37.48 -7.42 2.81
C GLU A 512 38.13 -6.96 1.50
N GLN A 513 39.44 -7.15 1.34
CA GLN A 513 40.13 -6.81 0.09
C GLN A 513 39.73 -7.77 -1.05
N ALA A 514 39.45 -9.04 -0.74
CA ALA A 514 39.17 -10.06 -1.74
C ALA A 514 37.69 -10.14 -2.16
N ILE A 515 36.75 -9.67 -1.33
CA ILE A 515 35.31 -9.80 -1.56
C ILE A 515 34.66 -8.41 -1.44
N PRO A 516 34.09 -7.88 -2.54
CA PRO A 516 33.35 -6.61 -2.50
C PRO A 516 32.22 -6.65 -1.46
N PHE A 517 32.07 -5.54 -0.73
CA PHE A 517 31.00 -5.36 0.28
C PHE A 517 31.00 -6.41 1.40
N TYR A 518 32.13 -7.09 1.65
CA TYR A 518 32.22 -8.11 2.69
C TYR A 518 31.82 -7.59 4.08
N ARG A 519 32.11 -6.31 4.36
CA ARG A 519 31.76 -5.67 5.64
C ARG A 519 30.25 -5.55 5.86
N GLU A 520 29.47 -5.34 4.80
CA GLU A 520 28.04 -5.04 4.89
C GLU A 520 27.20 -6.23 5.38
N ARG A 521 27.76 -7.45 5.33
CA ARG A 521 27.06 -8.66 5.77
C ARG A 521 26.67 -8.65 7.25
N THR A 522 27.31 -7.84 8.10
CA THR A 522 26.96 -7.64 9.52
C THR A 522 26.41 -6.25 9.82
N PHE A 523 26.03 -5.48 8.80
CA PHE A 523 25.48 -4.14 8.97
C PHE A 523 24.16 -4.16 9.74
N GLY A 524 24.14 -3.53 10.92
CA GLY A 524 22.97 -3.51 11.81
C GLY A 524 22.61 -4.87 12.45
N LEU A 525 23.38 -5.93 12.19
CA LEU A 525 23.10 -7.29 12.63
C LEU A 525 24.16 -7.80 13.61
N ARG A 526 23.69 -8.40 14.70
CA ARG A 526 24.59 -9.09 15.63
C ARG A 526 25.02 -10.43 15.06
N PRO A 527 26.28 -10.83 15.25
CA PRO A 527 26.75 -12.13 14.82
C PRO A 527 26.03 -13.27 15.56
N GLY A 528 25.83 -14.39 14.86
CA GLY A 528 25.13 -15.57 15.35
C GLY A 528 26.05 -16.64 15.94
N ILE A 529 25.55 -17.41 16.92
CA ILE A 529 26.16 -18.71 17.29
C ILE A 529 26.00 -19.69 16.11
N THR A 530 24.81 -19.72 15.51
CA THR A 530 24.51 -20.40 14.26
C THR A 530 24.05 -19.40 13.19
N GLY A 531 24.09 -19.81 11.93
CA GLY A 531 23.76 -18.94 10.81
C GLY A 531 23.32 -19.71 9.58
N LEU A 532 22.64 -19.01 8.67
CA LEU A 532 22.09 -19.63 7.45
C LEU A 532 23.20 -20.26 6.57
N ALA A 533 24.35 -19.60 6.45
CA ALA A 533 25.49 -20.16 5.73
C ALA A 533 26.00 -21.45 6.40
N GLN A 534 26.10 -21.45 7.74
CA GLN A 534 26.64 -22.56 8.51
C GLN A 534 25.84 -23.85 8.35
N VAL A 535 24.51 -23.76 8.25
CA VAL A 535 23.63 -24.93 8.07
C VAL A 535 23.52 -25.40 6.61
N ASN A 536 23.91 -24.58 5.64
CA ASN A 536 23.76 -24.89 4.21
C ASN A 536 25.06 -25.24 3.50
N GLN A 537 26.19 -24.69 3.94
CA GLN A 537 27.45 -24.74 3.21
C GLN A 537 28.58 -25.48 3.95
N GLY A 538 28.54 -25.57 5.29
CA GLY A 538 29.63 -26.17 6.08
C GLY A 538 30.80 -25.19 6.34
N TYR A 539 32.02 -25.72 6.47
CA TYR A 539 33.23 -24.93 6.78
C TYR A 539 33.90 -24.37 5.51
N ASP A 540 34.44 -23.16 5.63
CA ASP A 540 35.15 -22.46 4.56
C ASP A 540 36.54 -23.10 4.32
N THR A 541 36.82 -23.51 3.08
CA THR A 541 38.13 -24.07 2.68
C THR A 541 38.88 -23.22 1.66
N CYS A 542 38.16 -22.39 0.90
CA CYS A 542 38.71 -21.45 -0.07
C CYS A 542 37.97 -20.10 -0.04
N ILE A 543 38.50 -19.09 -0.76
CA ILE A 543 37.88 -17.76 -0.85
C ILE A 543 36.49 -17.82 -1.51
N GLU A 544 36.27 -18.74 -2.46
CA GLU A 544 34.98 -18.90 -3.13
C GLU A 544 33.89 -19.38 -2.16
N ASP A 545 34.24 -20.22 -1.18
CA ASP A 545 33.32 -20.63 -0.14
C ASP A 545 32.84 -19.41 0.66
N VAL A 546 33.78 -18.54 1.02
CA VAL A 546 33.48 -17.30 1.75
C VAL A 546 32.60 -16.36 0.91
N ARG A 547 32.78 -16.30 -0.42
CA ARG A 547 31.91 -15.51 -1.30
C ARG A 547 30.46 -16.03 -1.29
N ARG A 548 30.26 -17.35 -1.37
CA ARG A 548 28.92 -17.96 -1.31
C ARG A 548 28.26 -17.75 0.06
N LYS A 549 29.04 -17.78 1.14
CA LYS A 549 28.60 -17.47 2.51
C LYS A 549 28.01 -16.07 2.65
N VAL A 550 28.63 -15.07 2.02
CA VAL A 550 28.12 -13.68 2.01
C VAL A 550 26.70 -13.62 1.44
N GLY A 551 26.40 -14.40 0.39
CA GLY A 551 25.06 -14.48 -0.19
C GLY A 551 24.01 -15.03 0.80
N PHE A 552 24.37 -16.02 1.61
CA PHE A 552 23.48 -16.52 2.67
C PHE A 552 23.30 -15.50 3.81
N ASP A 553 24.35 -14.78 4.19
CA ASP A 553 24.29 -13.73 5.20
C ASP A 553 23.35 -12.59 4.73
N HIS A 554 23.42 -12.18 3.46
CA HIS A 554 22.50 -11.20 2.87
C HIS A 554 21.06 -11.72 2.79
N ARG A 555 20.87 -12.99 2.39
CA ARG A 555 19.53 -13.61 2.39
C ARG A 555 18.90 -13.63 3.78
N TYR A 556 19.71 -13.86 4.81
CA TYR A 556 19.24 -13.75 6.20
C TYR A 556 18.89 -12.30 6.56
N ALA A 557 19.74 -11.33 6.21
CA ALA A 557 19.48 -9.90 6.44
C ALA A 557 18.17 -9.45 5.77
N LEU A 558 17.91 -9.86 4.53
CA LEU A 558 16.68 -9.56 3.80
C LEU A 558 15.43 -10.16 4.45
N SER A 559 15.56 -11.29 5.17
CA SER A 559 14.43 -11.88 5.87
C SER A 559 13.87 -10.98 6.99
N LEU A 560 14.69 -10.08 7.55
CA LEU A 560 14.33 -9.20 8.67
C LEU A 560 13.38 -8.06 8.28
N PHE A 561 13.21 -7.78 6.99
CA PHE A 561 12.26 -6.76 6.53
C PHE A 561 10.79 -7.23 6.63
N SER A 562 10.56 -8.52 6.89
CA SER A 562 9.24 -9.11 7.05
C SER A 562 9.20 -10.01 8.27
N LEU A 563 8.27 -9.76 9.20
CA LEU A 563 8.12 -10.55 10.42
C LEU A 563 7.91 -12.05 10.13
N ARG A 564 7.15 -12.38 9.08
CA ARG A 564 6.92 -13.76 8.64
C ARG A 564 8.20 -14.40 8.10
N SER A 565 8.88 -13.71 7.19
CA SER A 565 10.08 -14.25 6.54
C SER A 565 11.20 -14.48 7.56
N TRP A 566 11.37 -13.54 8.50
CA TRP A 566 12.30 -13.66 9.62
C TRP A 566 11.97 -14.87 10.49
N LEU A 567 10.75 -14.97 11.01
CA LEU A 567 10.38 -16.06 11.93
C LEU A 567 10.54 -17.44 11.28
N TRP A 568 10.15 -17.57 10.01
CA TRP A 568 10.36 -18.80 9.26
C TRP A 568 11.84 -19.14 9.09
N MET A 569 12.67 -18.14 8.78
CA MET A 569 14.11 -18.31 8.63
C MET A 569 14.78 -18.71 9.96
N GLU A 570 14.38 -18.10 11.08
CA GLU A 570 14.84 -18.47 12.43
C GLU A 570 14.55 -19.94 12.74
N LEU A 571 13.29 -20.35 12.59
CA LEU A 571 12.87 -21.74 12.84
C LEU A 571 13.62 -22.72 11.94
N GLN A 572 13.78 -22.38 10.65
CA GLN A 572 14.50 -23.20 9.70
C GLN A 572 15.98 -23.37 10.09
N VAL A 573 16.67 -22.29 10.47
CA VAL A 573 18.09 -22.36 10.87
C VAL A 573 18.25 -23.09 12.19
N ILE A 574 17.39 -22.84 13.18
CA ILE A 574 17.43 -23.53 14.48
C ILE A 574 17.21 -25.03 14.27
N PHE A 575 16.17 -25.42 13.54
CA PHE A 575 15.88 -26.83 13.26
C PHE A 575 17.04 -27.54 12.55
N ARG A 576 17.59 -26.93 11.50
CA ARG A 576 18.76 -27.48 10.79
C ARG A 576 19.99 -27.56 11.68
N THR A 577 20.17 -26.61 12.60
CA THR A 577 21.28 -26.62 13.55
C THR A 577 21.18 -27.82 14.50
N VAL A 578 19.99 -28.06 15.07
CA VAL A 578 19.73 -29.23 15.92
C VAL A 578 19.96 -30.52 15.13
N TRP A 579 19.46 -30.59 13.89
CA TRP A 579 19.68 -31.74 13.01
C TRP A 579 21.18 -32.03 12.76
N VAL A 580 21.98 -30.98 12.49
CA VAL A 580 23.44 -31.10 12.31
C VAL A 580 24.15 -31.56 13.58
N MET A 581 23.70 -31.10 14.76
CA MET A 581 24.25 -31.51 16.05
C MET A 581 23.95 -32.99 16.35
N VAL A 582 22.72 -33.44 16.14
CA VAL A 582 22.29 -34.84 16.35
C VAL A 582 23.03 -35.79 15.42
N MET A 583 23.24 -35.40 14.16
CA MET A 583 23.98 -36.19 13.18
C MET A 583 25.50 -36.19 13.39
N GLY A 584 26.02 -35.45 14.40
CA GLY A 584 27.45 -35.34 14.68
C GLY A 584 28.27 -34.70 13.55
N ARG A 585 27.62 -33.95 12.65
CA ARG A 585 28.22 -33.30 11.48
C ARG A 585 28.61 -31.84 11.77
N GLY A 586 28.92 -31.54 13.04
CA GLY A 586 29.40 -30.22 13.47
C GLY A 586 30.73 -29.79 12.85
N GLN A 587 31.40 -30.69 12.09
CA GLN A 587 32.62 -30.51 11.29
C GLN A 587 32.61 -31.36 10.02
#